data_AF-A0A316W081-F1
#
_entry.id   AF-A0A316W081-F1
#
_cell.length_a   1.000
_cell.length_b   1.000
_cell.length_c   1.000
_cell.angle_alpha   90.00
_cell.angle_beta   90.00
_cell.angle_gamma   90.00
#
_symmetry.space_group_name_H-M   'P 1'
#
loop_
_entity.id
_entity.type
_entity.pdbx_description
1 polymer ?
#
loop_
_entity_poly.entity_id
_entity_poly.type
_entity_poly.pdbx_seq_one_letter_code
_entity_poly.pdbx_strand_id
1 'polypeptide(L)'
;MSNAHGSLTGLGLLHRLRSVNEARQTVILPLFDSAEPTGELRHFVRAVTRLGAQPQWYYDILTASAVVLGAYTLVALSAIAHRLRHGKFWLLRRQGTYIIPHPINTLSLSAGAFSVTWIYFSLTLKKLYQTNSPLYMHMPLAAMIWIPISFCGWFWAWGTLYGAPNVLLSIRGSKSYQRGFWTNVCCYLGPLPVIIIVGYTSSQARFYLHKGFNLSEALLAEMMAQPSTHVVQSLQLEAVREVWANIAQGFFWSSVTYLIWSAWALFVLVFYFICVLAFVQSILHRLRQEADREVTEHSDVLHGRHGTNSSPSALYRVVLRNVVVLSPAIAAIAATACAGAFGVAYCEVSEVLTDPLEGAVRLRAKRVVVTCFAVVFMLAGFLIVAQARSTLLRSEQ
;
A
#
# COMPACT_ATOMS: atom_id res chain seq x y z
N MET A 1 21.59 2.54 -45.62
CA MET A 1 20.40 1.75 -45.98
C MET A 1 20.87 0.46 -46.66
N SER A 2 20.86 -0.65 -45.92
CA SER A 2 21.09 -2.00 -46.46
C SER A 2 20.18 -2.93 -45.68
N ASN A 3 19.21 -3.52 -46.38
CA ASN A 3 18.17 -4.37 -45.84
C ASN A 3 18.75 -5.75 -45.51
N ALA A 4 19.10 -5.98 -44.24
CA ALA A 4 19.34 -7.32 -43.73
C ALA A 4 18.00 -7.96 -43.33
N HIS A 5 17.24 -8.43 -44.31
CA HIS A 5 16.24 -9.49 -44.09
C HIS A 5 16.99 -10.80 -43.81
N GLY A 6 17.47 -10.93 -42.57
CA GLY A 6 17.93 -12.19 -42.03
C GLY A 6 16.74 -13.12 -41.85
N SER A 7 16.57 -14.01 -42.82
CA SER A 7 15.73 -15.20 -42.73
C SER A 7 15.82 -15.84 -41.33
N LEU A 8 14.71 -15.78 -40.59
CA LEU A 8 14.46 -16.60 -39.39
C LEU A 8 14.41 -18.07 -39.84
N THR A 9 15.57 -18.67 -40.11
CA THR A 9 15.67 -20.11 -40.26
C THR A 9 15.42 -20.74 -38.89
N GLY A 10 14.53 -21.74 -38.83
CA GLY A 10 14.14 -22.40 -37.59
C GLY A 10 15.30 -22.94 -36.74
N LEU A 11 16.47 -23.18 -37.36
CA LEU A 11 17.70 -23.59 -36.67
C LEU A 11 18.30 -22.50 -35.76
N GLY A 12 18.25 -21.23 -36.17
CA GLY A 12 18.76 -20.12 -35.36
C GLY A 12 17.89 -19.84 -34.13
N LEU A 13 16.58 -20.06 -34.25
CA LEU A 13 15.64 -20.03 -33.14
C LEU A 13 15.90 -21.22 -32.18
N LEU A 14 16.07 -22.43 -32.73
CA LEU A 14 16.34 -23.65 -31.95
C LEU A 14 17.64 -23.58 -31.15
N HIS A 15 18.71 -23.00 -31.71
CA HIS A 15 19.98 -22.89 -30.98
C HIS A 15 19.92 -21.84 -29.85
N ARG A 16 19.11 -20.79 -30.02
CA ARG A 16 18.80 -19.81 -28.95
C ARG A 16 17.88 -20.37 -27.88
N LEU A 17 16.93 -21.22 -28.26
CA LEU A 17 16.03 -21.92 -27.32
C LEU A 17 16.80 -22.97 -26.51
N ARG A 18 17.75 -23.68 -27.12
CA ARG A 18 18.58 -24.70 -26.45
C ARG A 18 19.46 -24.11 -25.34
N SER A 19 20.14 -22.98 -25.58
CA SER A 19 21.00 -22.37 -24.55
C SER A 19 20.23 -21.69 -23.41
N VAL A 20 18.97 -21.30 -23.64
CA VAL A 20 18.08 -20.79 -22.59
C VAL A 20 17.45 -21.93 -21.77
N ASN A 21 17.37 -23.15 -22.33
CA ASN A 21 16.75 -24.31 -21.68
C ASN A 21 17.58 -24.87 -20.51
N GLU A 22 18.91 -24.83 -20.58
CA GLU A 22 19.78 -25.35 -19.51
C GLU A 22 19.72 -24.50 -18.22
N ALA A 23 19.40 -23.20 -18.32
CA ALA A 23 19.20 -22.34 -17.15
C ALA A 23 17.74 -22.37 -16.61
N ARG A 24 16.79 -22.98 -17.32
CA ARG A 24 15.34 -23.01 -17.00
C ARG A 24 14.82 -24.39 -16.54
N GLN A 25 15.69 -25.37 -16.37
CA GLN A 25 15.29 -26.77 -16.11
C GLN A 25 14.60 -27.03 -14.76
N THR A 26 14.54 -26.07 -13.83
CA THR A 26 13.79 -26.22 -12.56
C THR A 26 12.37 -25.65 -12.61
N VAL A 27 11.86 -25.32 -13.78
CA VAL A 27 10.45 -24.98 -13.95
C VAL A 27 9.63 -26.28 -13.83
N ILE A 28 9.07 -26.51 -12.65
CA ILE A 28 8.11 -27.59 -12.37
C ILE A 28 6.85 -27.28 -13.17
N LEU A 29 6.64 -27.99 -14.28
CA LEU A 29 5.37 -28.01 -14.99
C LEU A 29 4.40 -28.92 -14.22
N PRO A 30 3.10 -28.59 -14.16
CA PRO A 30 2.10 -29.55 -13.71
C PRO A 30 2.13 -30.77 -14.65
N LEU A 31 2.09 -31.98 -14.06
CA LEU A 31 1.95 -33.23 -14.79
C LEU A 31 0.50 -33.35 -15.29
N PHE A 32 0.31 -33.54 -16.60
CA PHE A 32 -1.00 -33.75 -17.22
C PHE A 32 -1.18 -35.25 -17.48
N ASP A 33 -1.87 -35.96 -16.58
CA ASP A 33 -2.07 -37.43 -16.64
C ASP A 33 -3.41 -37.85 -17.29
N SER A 34 -4.12 -36.94 -17.98
CA SER A 34 -5.46 -37.21 -18.51
C SER A 34 -5.50 -37.82 -19.91
N ALA A 35 -6.65 -38.42 -20.22
CA ALA A 35 -6.97 -38.95 -21.54
C ALA A 35 -7.16 -37.86 -22.63
N GLU A 36 -7.32 -36.59 -22.25
CA GLU A 36 -7.46 -35.44 -23.17
C GLU A 36 -6.45 -34.32 -22.84
N PRO A 37 -5.14 -34.56 -23.08
CA PRO A 37 -4.08 -33.65 -22.67
C PRO A 37 -4.18 -32.26 -23.29
N THR A 38 -4.72 -32.14 -24.51
CA THR A 38 -4.92 -30.86 -25.21
C THR A 38 -6.04 -30.01 -24.60
N GLY A 39 -7.09 -30.64 -24.07
CA GLY A 39 -8.19 -29.95 -23.41
C GLY A 39 -7.75 -29.34 -22.07
N GLU A 40 -7.03 -30.12 -21.27
CA GLU A 40 -6.49 -29.68 -19.98
C GLU A 40 -5.42 -28.60 -20.16
N LEU A 41 -4.53 -28.76 -21.14
CA LEU A 41 -3.51 -27.76 -21.44
C LEU A 41 -4.13 -26.42 -21.82
N ARG A 42 -5.19 -26.44 -22.64
CA ARG A 42 -5.96 -25.25 -23.02
C ARG A 42 -6.60 -24.58 -21.81
N HIS A 43 -7.19 -25.38 -20.93
CA HIS A 43 -7.81 -24.89 -19.69
C HIS A 43 -6.76 -24.25 -18.77
N PHE A 44 -5.64 -24.93 -18.55
CA PHE A 44 -4.52 -24.44 -17.76
C PHE A 44 -3.98 -23.11 -18.29
N VAL A 45 -3.68 -23.03 -19.60
CA VAL A 45 -3.16 -21.80 -20.22
C VAL A 45 -4.12 -20.62 -20.02
N ARG A 46 -5.45 -20.83 -20.17
CA ARG A 46 -6.44 -19.78 -19.90
C ARG A 46 -6.52 -19.40 -18.44
N ALA A 47 -6.49 -20.37 -17.53
CA ALA A 47 -6.60 -20.13 -16.09
C ALA A 47 -5.43 -19.31 -15.55
N VAL A 48 -4.23 -19.50 -16.11
CA VAL A 48 -3.01 -18.83 -15.65
C VAL A 48 -2.83 -17.43 -16.27
N THR A 49 -3.38 -17.18 -17.46
CA THR A 49 -3.17 -15.91 -18.20
C THR A 49 -4.32 -14.91 -18.07
N ARG A 50 -5.50 -15.37 -17.67
CA ARG A 50 -6.72 -14.55 -17.53
C ARG A 50 -7.20 -14.53 -16.09
N LEU A 51 -7.84 -13.43 -15.74
CA LEU A 51 -8.52 -13.29 -14.45
C LEU A 51 -9.80 -14.12 -14.48
N GLY A 52 -9.78 -15.30 -13.84
CA GLY A 52 -10.93 -16.18 -13.73
C GLY A 52 -11.98 -15.66 -12.74
N ALA A 53 -13.22 -16.17 -12.86
CA ALA A 53 -14.32 -15.81 -11.98
C ALA A 53 -13.96 -16.04 -10.51
N GLN A 54 -13.95 -14.97 -9.72
CA GLN A 54 -13.71 -15.03 -8.28
C GLN A 54 -14.99 -15.37 -7.52
N PRO A 55 -14.88 -16.01 -6.34
CA PRO A 55 -16.02 -16.30 -5.50
C PRO A 55 -16.68 -15.02 -4.98
N GLN A 56 -18.00 -15.07 -4.74
CA GLN A 56 -18.81 -13.89 -4.38
C GLN A 56 -18.26 -13.12 -3.15
N TRP A 57 -17.76 -13.83 -2.15
CA TRP A 57 -17.21 -13.22 -0.93
C TRP A 57 -16.05 -12.25 -1.21
N TYR A 58 -15.30 -12.45 -2.30
CA TYR A 58 -14.22 -11.55 -2.71
C TYR A 58 -14.78 -10.18 -3.12
N TYR A 59 -15.86 -10.16 -3.90
CA TYR A 59 -16.54 -8.92 -4.27
C TYR A 59 -17.21 -8.26 -3.08
N ASP A 60 -17.74 -9.04 -2.14
CA ASP A 60 -18.37 -8.51 -0.94
C ASP A 60 -17.34 -7.78 -0.06
N ILE A 61 -16.12 -8.32 0.08
CA ILE A 61 -15.01 -7.65 0.78
C ILE A 61 -14.57 -6.36 0.06
N LEU A 62 -14.40 -6.42 -1.26
CA LEU A 62 -14.03 -5.23 -2.04
C LEU A 62 -15.09 -4.13 -1.91
N THR A 63 -16.37 -4.50 -1.99
CA THR A 63 -17.48 -3.56 -1.86
C THR A 63 -17.57 -3.01 -0.44
N ALA A 64 -17.44 -3.85 0.59
CA ALA A 64 -17.45 -3.42 1.98
C ALA A 64 -16.30 -2.45 2.29
N SER A 65 -15.07 -2.76 1.84
CA SER A 65 -13.92 -1.88 2.01
C SER A 65 -14.11 -0.53 1.29
N ALA A 66 -14.66 -0.54 0.08
CA ALA A 66 -14.99 0.67 -0.67
C ALA A 66 -16.03 1.55 0.06
N VAL A 67 -17.07 0.95 0.65
CA VAL A 67 -18.09 1.67 1.42
C VAL A 67 -17.50 2.30 2.68
N VAL A 68 -16.69 1.56 3.44
CA VAL A 68 -16.05 2.08 4.66
C VAL A 68 -15.08 3.22 4.34
N LEU A 69 -14.25 3.06 3.31
CA LEU A 69 -13.32 4.11 2.85
C LEU A 69 -14.07 5.32 2.27
N GLY A 70 -15.19 5.10 1.60
CA GLY A 70 -16.09 6.15 1.14
C GLY A 70 -16.65 6.98 2.29
N ALA A 71 -17.17 6.31 3.33
CA ALA A 71 -17.64 6.98 4.54
C ALA A 71 -16.53 7.78 5.23
N TYR A 72 -15.33 7.20 5.36
CA TYR A 72 -14.16 7.89 5.90
C TYR A 72 -13.80 9.13 5.08
N THR A 73 -13.88 9.06 3.75
CA THR A 73 -13.63 10.19 2.85
C THR A 73 -14.63 11.32 3.08
N LEU A 74 -15.91 11.02 3.26
CA LEU A 74 -16.93 12.02 3.55
C LEU A 74 -16.66 12.74 4.87
N VAL A 75 -16.23 12.01 5.91
CA VAL A 75 -15.83 12.60 7.20
C VAL A 75 -14.57 13.47 7.05
N ALA A 76 -13.58 13.02 6.28
CA ALA A 76 -12.37 13.80 6.02
C ALA A 76 -12.70 15.09 5.24
N LEU A 77 -13.54 15.01 4.20
CA LEU A 77 -13.98 16.14 3.40
C LEU A 77 -14.82 17.13 4.23
N SER A 78 -15.72 16.65 5.10
CA SER A 78 -16.50 17.53 5.96
C SER A 78 -15.62 18.27 6.97
N ALA A 79 -14.63 17.60 7.56
CA ALA A 79 -13.64 18.23 8.44
C ALA A 79 -12.80 19.30 7.71
N ILE A 80 -12.38 19.02 6.46
CA ILE A 80 -11.67 19.98 5.61
C ILE A 80 -12.56 21.17 5.28
N ALA A 81 -13.81 20.94 4.84
CA ALA A 81 -14.77 21.98 4.51
C ALA A 81 -15.07 22.87 5.73
N HIS A 82 -15.24 22.27 6.91
CA HIS A 82 -15.41 23.00 8.17
C HIS A 82 -14.21 23.90 8.47
N ARG A 83 -12.98 23.39 8.32
CA ARG A 83 -11.75 24.18 8.54
C ARG A 83 -11.58 25.29 7.50
N LEU A 84 -11.92 25.05 6.24
CA LEU A 84 -11.91 26.05 5.17
C LEU A 84 -12.87 27.21 5.48
N ARG A 85 -14.11 26.90 5.90
CA ARG A 85 -15.11 27.93 6.26
C ARG A 85 -14.63 28.86 7.39
N HIS A 86 -13.85 28.33 8.33
CA HIS A 86 -13.30 29.10 9.45
C HIS A 86 -11.93 29.73 9.16
N GLY A 87 -11.40 29.61 7.94
CA GLY A 87 -10.07 30.10 7.59
C GLY A 87 -8.92 29.39 8.33
N LYS A 88 -9.17 28.19 8.89
CA LYS A 88 -8.21 27.41 9.69
C LYS A 88 -7.57 26.26 8.91
N PHE A 89 -7.75 26.22 7.59
CA PHE A 89 -7.16 25.20 6.74
C PHE A 89 -5.84 25.69 6.16
N TRP A 90 -4.75 25.03 6.54
CA TRP A 90 -3.46 25.17 5.90
C TRP A 90 -2.80 23.79 5.78
N LEU A 91 -2.32 23.45 4.59
CA LEU A 91 -1.61 22.19 4.36
C LEU A 91 -0.13 22.32 4.75
N LEU A 92 0.45 23.47 4.48
CA LEU A 92 1.86 23.74 4.70
C LEU A 92 1.99 24.95 5.62
N ARG A 93 2.93 24.88 6.55
CA ARG A 93 3.31 26.02 7.41
C ARG A 93 4.79 26.31 7.21
N ARG A 94 5.09 27.55 6.81
CA ARG A 94 6.47 28.04 6.75
C ARG A 94 6.93 28.44 8.16
N GLN A 95 8.11 27.96 8.55
CA GLN A 95 8.79 28.37 9.77
C GLN A 95 10.28 28.58 9.47
N GLY A 96 10.68 29.84 9.28
CA GLY A 96 12.02 30.15 8.79
C GLY A 96 12.26 29.57 7.39
N THR A 97 13.29 28.73 7.26
CA THR A 97 13.67 28.01 6.04
C THR A 97 12.94 26.67 5.86
N TYR A 98 12.17 26.23 6.85
CA TYR A 98 11.46 24.95 6.86
C TYR A 98 10.01 25.12 6.37
N ILE A 99 9.55 24.17 5.55
CA ILE A 99 8.18 24.08 5.08
C ILE A 99 7.59 22.79 5.65
N ILE A 100 6.79 22.92 6.70
CA ILE A 100 6.31 21.79 7.51
C ILE A 100 4.89 21.42 7.08
N PRO A 101 4.60 20.16 6.75
CA PRO A 101 3.24 19.71 6.47
C PRO A 101 2.40 19.68 7.76
N HIS A 102 1.16 20.12 7.68
CA HIS A 102 0.23 20.02 8.79
C HIS A 102 -0.25 18.57 8.93
N PRO A 103 0.11 17.86 10.02
CA PRO A 103 -0.05 16.41 10.12
C PRO A 103 -1.49 15.93 9.86
N ILE A 104 -2.48 16.55 10.52
CA ILE A 104 -3.89 16.15 10.41
C ILE A 104 -4.47 16.46 9.03
N ASN A 105 -4.31 17.69 8.53
CA ASN A 105 -4.85 18.09 7.22
C ASN A 105 -4.23 17.26 6.08
N THR A 106 -2.93 16.98 6.13
CA THR A 106 -2.26 16.14 5.14
C THR A 106 -2.71 14.68 5.24
N LEU A 107 -2.87 14.14 6.46
CA LEU A 107 -3.46 12.82 6.68
C LEU A 107 -4.87 12.72 6.07
N SER A 108 -5.74 13.69 6.36
CA SER A 108 -7.11 13.71 5.82
C SER A 108 -7.14 13.77 4.30
N LEU A 109 -6.29 14.61 3.68
CA LEU A 109 -6.22 14.75 2.23
C LEU A 109 -5.70 13.46 1.57
N SER A 110 -4.59 12.92 2.05
CA SER A 110 -3.96 11.74 1.46
C SER A 110 -4.77 10.46 1.70
N ALA A 111 -5.42 10.33 2.86
CA ALA A 111 -6.32 9.21 3.12
C ALA A 111 -7.61 9.28 2.29
N GLY A 112 -8.13 10.49 2.02
CA GLY A 112 -9.20 10.70 1.04
C GLY A 112 -8.77 10.31 -0.37
N ALA A 113 -7.58 10.74 -0.80
CA ALA A 113 -7.02 10.35 -2.10
C ALA A 113 -6.85 8.82 -2.21
N PHE A 114 -6.30 8.17 -1.18
CA PHE A 114 -6.18 6.70 -1.11
C PHE A 114 -7.54 6.02 -1.25
N SER A 115 -8.55 6.50 -0.54
CA SER A 115 -9.90 5.95 -0.57
C SER A 115 -10.53 6.04 -1.98
N VAL A 116 -10.37 7.18 -2.66
CA VAL A 116 -10.82 7.35 -4.05
C VAL A 116 -10.11 6.38 -4.99
N THR A 117 -8.78 6.26 -4.86
CA THR A 117 -7.99 5.33 -5.66
C THR A 117 -8.38 3.87 -5.39
N TRP A 118 -8.68 3.51 -4.14
CA TRP A 118 -9.13 2.18 -3.76
C TRP A 118 -10.52 1.84 -4.32
N ILE A 119 -11.45 2.79 -4.27
CA ILE A 119 -12.79 2.62 -4.87
C ILE A 119 -12.65 2.41 -6.38
N TYR A 120 -11.85 3.24 -7.06
CA TYR A 120 -11.57 3.10 -8.49
C TYR A 120 -10.94 1.75 -8.82
N PHE A 121 -9.95 1.32 -8.03
CA PHE A 121 -9.31 0.02 -8.14
C PHE A 121 -10.31 -1.13 -8.00
N SER A 122 -11.16 -1.09 -6.98
CA SER A 122 -12.15 -2.14 -6.70
C SER A 122 -13.17 -2.28 -7.83
N LEU A 123 -13.67 -1.16 -8.36
CA LEU A 123 -14.59 -1.14 -9.49
C LEU A 123 -13.93 -1.67 -10.77
N THR A 124 -12.70 -1.24 -11.04
CA THR A 124 -11.93 -1.69 -12.20
C THR A 124 -11.64 -3.18 -12.12
N LEU A 125 -11.24 -3.67 -10.94
CA LEU A 125 -10.93 -5.07 -10.72
C LEU A 125 -12.17 -5.95 -10.87
N LYS A 126 -13.32 -5.52 -10.32
CA LYS A 126 -14.61 -6.19 -10.56
C LYS A 126 -14.93 -6.31 -12.05
N LYS A 127 -14.76 -5.21 -12.80
CA LYS A 127 -14.97 -5.22 -14.25
C LYS A 127 -14.02 -6.20 -14.95
N LEU A 128 -12.73 -6.17 -14.62
CA LEU A 128 -11.71 -7.05 -15.22
C LEU A 128 -12.03 -8.53 -15.01
N TYR A 129 -12.50 -8.92 -13.81
CA TYR A 129 -12.94 -10.28 -13.54
C TYR A 129 -14.21 -10.67 -14.32
N GLN A 130 -15.19 -9.76 -14.41
CA GLN A 130 -16.41 -10.02 -15.19
C GLN A 130 -16.15 -10.19 -16.68
N THR A 131 -15.13 -9.51 -17.21
CA THR A 131 -14.76 -9.58 -18.63
C THR A 131 -13.69 -10.61 -18.96
N ASN A 132 -13.27 -11.46 -17.99
CA ASN A 132 -12.16 -12.41 -18.14
C ASN A 132 -10.91 -11.75 -18.75
N SER A 133 -10.58 -10.55 -18.27
CA SER A 133 -9.51 -9.74 -18.82
C SER A 133 -8.13 -10.36 -18.57
N PRO A 134 -7.13 -9.97 -19.38
CA PRO A 134 -5.76 -10.45 -19.19
C PRO A 134 -5.18 -10.06 -17.83
N LEU A 135 -4.46 -10.99 -17.19
CA LEU A 135 -3.86 -10.80 -15.87
C LEU A 135 -2.92 -9.59 -15.79
N TYR A 136 -2.18 -9.30 -16.87
CA TYR A 136 -1.21 -8.20 -16.90
C TYR A 136 -1.84 -6.81 -16.69
N MET A 137 -3.16 -6.65 -16.90
CA MET A 137 -3.85 -5.37 -16.70
C MET A 137 -4.01 -5.01 -15.22
N HIS A 138 -4.02 -6.01 -14.33
CA HIS A 138 -4.20 -5.82 -12.89
C HIS A 138 -2.94 -5.25 -12.21
N MET A 139 -1.77 -5.79 -12.54
CA MET A 139 -0.56 -5.60 -11.72
C MET A 139 -0.13 -4.12 -11.53
N PRO A 140 -0.10 -3.27 -12.58
CA PRO A 140 0.19 -1.85 -12.41
C PRO A 140 -0.83 -1.13 -11.53
N LEU A 141 -2.10 -1.47 -11.71
CA LEU A 141 -3.20 -0.86 -10.96
C LEU A 141 -3.01 -1.10 -9.46
N ALA A 142 -2.73 -2.34 -9.08
CA ALA A 142 -2.54 -2.75 -7.69
C ALA A 142 -1.28 -2.16 -7.04
N ALA A 143 -0.22 -1.93 -7.81
CA ALA A 143 0.97 -1.27 -7.29
C ALA A 143 0.72 0.24 -7.03
N MET A 144 -0.07 0.90 -7.88
CA MET A 144 -0.27 2.35 -7.84
C MET A 144 -1.21 2.81 -6.72
N ILE A 145 -2.11 1.95 -6.23
CA ILE A 145 -3.06 2.32 -5.15
C ILE A 145 -2.35 2.73 -3.86
N TRP A 146 -1.11 2.28 -3.65
CA TRP A 146 -0.33 2.52 -2.43
C TRP A 146 0.41 3.87 -2.44
N ILE A 147 0.45 4.58 -3.57
CA ILE A 147 1.14 5.86 -3.70
C ILE A 147 0.56 6.93 -2.75
N PRO A 148 -0.77 7.17 -2.71
CA PRO A 148 -1.33 8.21 -1.84
C PRO A 148 -1.09 7.95 -0.35
N ILE A 149 -1.23 6.70 0.11
CA ILE A 149 -1.01 6.33 1.51
C ILE A 149 0.47 6.40 1.91
N SER A 150 1.38 6.23 0.96
CA SER A 150 2.81 6.38 1.19
C SER A 150 3.23 7.83 1.45
N PHE A 151 2.69 8.77 0.66
CA PHE A 151 2.84 10.20 0.96
C PHE A 151 2.15 10.56 2.28
N CYS A 152 0.99 9.96 2.55
CA CYS A 152 0.23 10.18 3.79
C CYS A 152 1.07 9.89 5.03
N GLY A 153 1.60 8.67 5.16
CA GLY A 153 2.38 8.26 6.31
C GLY A 153 3.66 9.08 6.46
N TRP A 154 4.33 9.35 5.33
CA TRP A 154 5.56 10.14 5.32
C TRP A 154 5.34 11.59 5.79
N PHE A 155 4.41 12.31 5.18
CA PHE A 155 4.14 13.70 5.56
C PHE A 155 3.61 13.82 6.98
N TRP A 156 2.85 12.84 7.43
CA TRP A 156 2.37 12.86 8.79
C TRP A 156 3.48 12.60 9.81
N ALA A 157 4.41 11.67 9.55
CA ALA A 157 5.58 11.49 10.42
C ALA A 157 6.40 12.79 10.53
N TRP A 158 6.69 13.44 9.41
CA TRP A 158 7.39 14.73 9.39
C TRP A 158 6.59 15.85 10.08
N GLY A 159 5.29 15.94 9.85
CA GLY A 159 4.42 16.91 10.50
C GLY A 159 4.32 16.72 12.00
N THR A 160 4.43 15.48 12.48
CA THR A 160 4.46 15.14 13.92
C THR A 160 5.80 15.52 14.53
N LEU A 161 6.91 15.14 13.88
CA LEU A 161 8.26 15.46 14.33
C LEU A 161 8.47 16.98 14.47
N TYR A 162 8.09 17.73 13.44
CA TYR A 162 8.20 19.20 13.44
C TYR A 162 7.06 19.91 14.17
N GLY A 163 6.03 19.19 14.60
CA GLY A 163 5.07 19.67 15.58
C GLY A 163 5.62 19.63 17.01
N ALA A 164 6.69 18.87 17.27
CA ALA A 164 7.25 18.71 18.61
C ALA A 164 7.83 20.04 19.12
N PRO A 165 7.45 20.47 20.33
CA PRO A 165 7.74 21.83 20.74
C PRO A 165 9.23 22.07 21.09
N ASN A 166 10.02 21.02 21.34
CA ASN A 166 11.48 21.13 21.47
C ASN A 166 12.18 21.30 20.11
N VAL A 167 11.68 20.60 19.09
CA VAL A 167 12.18 20.70 17.71
C VAL A 167 11.87 22.09 17.14
N LEU A 168 10.67 22.60 17.40
CA LEU A 168 10.25 23.95 17.01
C LEU A 168 11.16 25.05 17.61
N LEU A 169 11.59 24.91 18.86
CA LEU A 169 12.52 25.85 19.50
C LEU A 169 13.91 25.79 18.87
N SER A 170 14.43 24.58 18.62
CA SER A 170 15.73 24.38 17.96
C SER A 170 15.76 25.00 16.56
N ILE A 171 14.64 24.90 15.82
CA ILE A 171 14.51 25.47 14.48
C ILE A 171 14.48 26.98 14.49
N ARG A 172 13.78 27.61 15.43
CA ARG A 172 13.74 29.08 15.54
C ARG A 172 15.11 29.69 15.81
N GLY A 173 15.98 28.98 16.52
CA GLY A 173 17.36 29.40 16.77
C GLY A 173 18.33 29.10 15.61
N SER A 174 17.98 28.19 14.70
CA SER A 174 18.87 27.75 13.62
C SER A 174 18.66 28.57 12.35
N LYS A 175 19.63 29.44 12.01
CA LYS A 175 19.65 30.21 10.75
C LYS A 175 20.27 29.45 9.56
N SER A 176 20.54 28.14 9.69
CA SER A 176 21.19 27.37 8.63
C SER A 176 20.24 27.11 7.46
N TYR A 177 20.44 27.82 6.35
CA TYR A 177 19.71 27.61 5.11
C TYR A 177 19.89 26.20 4.56
N GLN A 178 21.12 25.68 4.60
CA GLN A 178 21.46 24.35 4.10
C GLN A 178 20.69 23.24 4.85
N ARG A 179 20.58 23.33 6.17
CA ARG A 179 19.81 22.36 6.97
C ARG A 179 18.32 22.40 6.64
N GLY A 180 17.76 23.59 6.45
CA GLY A 180 16.37 23.77 6.03
C GLY A 180 16.10 23.20 4.64
N PHE A 181 17.00 23.45 3.68
CA PHE A 181 16.91 22.92 2.33
C PHE A 181 16.86 21.38 2.31
N TRP A 182 17.84 20.71 2.92
CA TRP A 182 17.88 19.24 2.94
C TRP A 182 16.71 18.62 3.69
N THR A 183 16.24 19.28 4.75
CA THR A 183 15.03 18.85 5.46
C THR A 183 13.81 18.88 4.54
N ASN A 184 13.60 19.98 3.80
CA ASN A 184 12.49 20.09 2.87
C ASN A 184 12.62 19.03 1.76
N VAL A 185 13.82 18.85 1.20
CA VAL A 185 14.08 17.81 0.18
C VAL A 185 13.69 16.42 0.71
N CYS A 186 14.14 16.03 1.90
CA CYS A 186 13.77 14.74 2.50
C CYS A 186 12.27 14.65 2.79
N CYS A 187 11.65 15.73 3.28
CA CYS A 187 10.23 15.76 3.58
C CYS A 187 9.37 15.57 2.32
N TYR A 188 9.69 16.24 1.21
CA TYR A 188 8.85 16.20 -0.01
C TYR A 188 9.21 15.12 -1.01
N LEU A 189 10.50 14.79 -1.12
CA LEU A 189 10.98 13.80 -2.10
C LEU A 189 11.19 12.41 -1.49
N GLY A 190 11.08 12.25 -0.16
CA GLY A 190 11.34 10.99 0.52
C GLY A 190 10.63 9.75 -0.06
N PRO A 191 9.33 9.81 -0.44
CA PRO A 191 8.64 8.67 -1.04
C PRO A 191 9.01 8.43 -2.51
N LEU A 192 9.60 9.40 -3.22
CA LEU A 192 9.83 9.32 -4.67
C LEU A 192 10.76 8.18 -5.08
N PRO A 193 11.91 7.92 -4.43
CA PRO A 193 12.77 6.79 -4.77
C PRO A 193 12.00 5.46 -4.75
N VAL A 194 11.18 5.24 -3.72
CA VAL A 194 10.36 4.01 -3.61
C VAL A 194 9.35 3.94 -4.75
N ILE A 195 8.67 5.05 -5.06
CA ILE A 195 7.69 5.11 -6.16
C ILE A 195 8.35 4.81 -7.51
N ILE A 196 9.56 5.32 -7.75
CA ILE A 196 10.31 5.08 -8.99
C ILE A 196 10.66 3.59 -9.11
N ILE A 197 11.18 2.97 -8.04
CA ILE A 197 11.55 1.55 -8.04
C ILE A 197 10.30 0.65 -8.17
N VAL A 198 9.21 0.98 -7.47
CA VAL A 198 7.91 0.30 -7.60
C VAL A 198 7.37 0.42 -9.03
N GLY A 199 7.43 1.63 -9.61
CA GLY A 199 7.00 1.86 -10.98
C GLY A 199 7.79 1.04 -11.99
N TYR A 200 9.11 0.94 -11.81
CA TYR A 200 9.98 0.11 -12.63
C TYR A 200 9.64 -1.39 -12.49
N THR A 201 9.62 -1.92 -11.27
CA THR A 201 9.35 -3.34 -11.00
C THR A 201 7.94 -3.76 -11.45
N SER A 202 6.94 -2.91 -11.24
CA SER A 202 5.58 -3.14 -11.72
C SER A 202 5.48 -3.11 -13.26
N SER A 203 6.25 -2.24 -13.92
CA SER A 203 6.35 -2.21 -15.39
C SER A 203 7.00 -3.48 -15.94
N GLN A 204 8.04 -4.01 -15.26
CA GLN A 204 8.65 -5.29 -15.61
C GLN A 204 7.64 -6.44 -15.45
N ALA A 205 6.92 -6.49 -14.33
CA ALA A 205 5.87 -7.49 -14.10
C ALA A 205 4.83 -7.47 -15.23
N ARG A 206 4.33 -6.28 -15.60
CA ARG A 206 3.40 -6.10 -16.72
C ARG A 206 4.00 -6.59 -18.04
N PHE A 207 5.25 -6.24 -18.34
CA PHE A 207 5.91 -6.62 -19.59
C PHE A 207 5.96 -8.14 -19.76
N TYR A 208 6.45 -8.86 -18.75
CA TYR A 208 6.55 -10.32 -18.81
C TYR A 208 5.18 -11.01 -18.84
N LEU A 209 4.21 -10.53 -18.05
CA LEU A 209 2.84 -11.07 -18.09
C LEU A 209 2.16 -10.81 -19.43
N HIS A 210 2.37 -9.64 -20.04
CA HIS A 210 1.83 -9.32 -21.36
C HIS A 210 2.46 -10.19 -22.45
N LYS A 211 3.78 -10.41 -22.39
CA LYS A 211 4.47 -11.33 -23.31
C LYS A 211 3.94 -12.76 -23.16
N GLY A 212 3.80 -13.25 -21.92
CA GLY A 212 3.22 -14.57 -21.63
C GLY A 212 1.79 -14.69 -22.15
N PHE A 213 0.97 -13.64 -21.98
CA PHE A 213 -0.39 -13.59 -22.52
C PHE A 213 -0.42 -13.65 -24.05
N ASN A 214 0.38 -12.83 -24.76
CA ASN A 214 0.38 -12.84 -26.23
C ASN A 214 0.84 -14.19 -26.80
N LEU A 215 1.87 -14.80 -26.19
CA LEU A 215 2.31 -16.15 -26.55
C LEU A 215 1.21 -17.18 -26.30
N SER A 216 0.47 -17.04 -25.20
CA SER A 216 -0.62 -17.94 -24.87
C SER A 216 -1.78 -17.86 -25.87
N GLU A 217 -2.15 -16.66 -26.32
CA GLU A 217 -3.22 -16.49 -27.31
C GLU A 217 -2.81 -17.04 -28.68
N ALA A 218 -1.55 -16.84 -29.07
CA ALA A 218 -1.01 -17.43 -30.30
C ALA A 218 -1.02 -18.96 -30.25
N LEU A 219 -0.58 -19.55 -29.13
CA LEU A 219 -0.60 -20.98 -28.90
C LEU A 219 -2.03 -21.55 -28.92
N LEU A 220 -2.97 -20.87 -28.27
CA LEU A 220 -4.38 -21.27 -28.25
C LEU A 220 -5.00 -21.24 -29.65
N ALA A 221 -4.65 -20.26 -30.48
CA ALA A 221 -5.10 -20.17 -31.86
C ALA A 221 -4.53 -21.31 -32.72
N GLU A 222 -3.25 -21.64 -32.56
CA GLU A 222 -2.60 -22.76 -33.26
C GLU A 222 -3.20 -24.11 -32.87
N MET A 223 -3.45 -24.34 -31.58
CA MET A 223 -4.12 -25.54 -31.07
C MET A 223 -5.55 -25.71 -31.59
N MET A 224 -6.23 -24.63 -32.00
CA MET A 224 -7.55 -24.69 -32.63
C MET A 224 -7.46 -24.98 -34.13
N ALA A 225 -6.38 -24.54 -34.79
CA ALA A 225 -6.19 -24.72 -36.22
C ALA A 225 -5.68 -26.11 -36.61
N GLN A 226 -4.92 -26.79 -35.74
CA GLN A 226 -4.30 -28.09 -36.02
C GLN A 226 -4.64 -29.14 -34.95
N PRO A 227 -5.56 -30.09 -35.22
CA PRO A 227 -5.80 -31.21 -34.33
C PRO A 227 -4.56 -32.12 -34.24
N SER A 228 -4.25 -32.56 -33.01
CA SER A 228 -2.92 -33.01 -32.56
C SER A 228 -2.35 -34.25 -33.27
N THR A 229 -1.13 -34.11 -33.80
CA THR A 229 -0.20 -35.23 -34.04
C THR A 229 0.89 -35.24 -32.95
N HIS A 230 1.58 -36.37 -32.74
CA HIS A 230 2.62 -36.50 -31.69
C HIS A 230 3.76 -35.46 -31.81
N VAL A 231 4.12 -35.02 -33.02
CA VAL A 231 5.14 -33.97 -33.26
C VAL A 231 4.63 -32.59 -32.86
N VAL A 232 3.34 -32.33 -33.06
CA VAL A 232 2.69 -31.09 -32.64
C VAL A 232 2.61 -30.99 -31.11
N GLN A 233 2.47 -32.12 -30.40
CA GLN A 233 2.45 -32.14 -28.93
C GLN A 233 3.79 -31.71 -28.30
N SER A 234 4.94 -32.14 -28.83
CA SER A 234 6.24 -31.77 -28.27
C SER A 234 6.57 -30.29 -28.48
N LEU A 235 6.22 -29.74 -29.64
CA LEU A 235 6.31 -28.30 -29.94
C LEU A 235 5.38 -27.47 -29.05
N GLN A 236 4.14 -27.94 -28.84
CA GLN A 236 3.19 -27.31 -27.93
C GLN A 236 3.70 -27.29 -26.49
N LEU A 237 4.36 -28.36 -26.02
CA LEU A 237 4.89 -28.42 -24.67
C LEU A 237 6.03 -27.40 -24.42
N GLU A 238 6.92 -27.22 -25.40
CA GLU A 238 7.98 -26.20 -25.31
C GLU A 238 7.39 -24.78 -25.33
N ALA A 239 6.39 -24.52 -26.17
CA ALA A 239 5.69 -23.23 -26.19
C ALA A 239 4.99 -22.93 -24.86
N VAL A 240 4.36 -23.94 -24.23
CA VAL A 240 3.76 -23.82 -22.89
C VAL A 240 4.82 -23.50 -21.84
N ARG A 241 5.98 -24.15 -21.92
CA ARG A 241 7.11 -23.85 -21.03
C ARG A 241 7.55 -22.39 -21.14
N GLU A 242 7.58 -21.84 -22.35
CA GLU A 242 7.90 -20.43 -22.55
C GLU A 242 6.81 -19.50 -21.99
N VAL A 243 5.53 -19.80 -22.23
CA VAL A 243 4.39 -19.06 -21.64
C VAL A 243 4.53 -19.02 -20.13
N TRP A 244 4.72 -20.19 -19.50
CA TRP A 244 4.85 -20.30 -18.05
C TRP A 244 6.08 -19.58 -17.53
N ALA A 245 7.24 -19.68 -18.20
CA ALA A 245 8.45 -18.98 -17.78
C ALA A 245 8.26 -17.45 -17.77
N ASN A 246 7.55 -16.89 -18.75
CA ASN A 246 7.23 -15.46 -18.75
C ASN A 246 6.24 -15.09 -17.64
N ILE A 247 5.24 -15.94 -17.37
CA ILE A 247 4.28 -15.69 -16.30
C ILE A 247 4.95 -15.75 -14.93
N ALA A 248 5.75 -16.78 -14.67
CA ALA A 248 6.54 -16.94 -13.45
C ALA A 248 7.48 -15.74 -13.24
N GLN A 249 8.14 -15.26 -14.29
CA GLN A 249 8.95 -14.05 -14.22
C GLN A 249 8.11 -12.81 -13.89
N GLY A 250 6.89 -12.72 -14.43
CA GLY A 250 5.93 -11.67 -14.10
C GLY A 250 5.54 -11.67 -12.61
N PHE A 251 5.23 -12.84 -12.06
CA PHE A 251 4.95 -13.01 -10.63
C PHE A 251 6.15 -12.74 -9.72
N PHE A 252 7.36 -13.10 -10.17
CA PHE A 252 8.59 -12.75 -9.47
C PHE A 252 8.72 -11.23 -9.32
N TRP A 253 8.59 -10.48 -10.42
CA TRP A 253 8.66 -9.02 -10.37
C TRP A 253 7.53 -8.39 -9.56
N SER A 254 6.32 -8.95 -9.62
CA SER A 254 5.20 -8.52 -8.77
C SER A 254 5.51 -8.73 -7.28
N SER A 255 6.07 -9.88 -6.92
CA SER A 255 6.50 -10.19 -5.55
C SER A 255 7.57 -9.21 -5.05
N VAL A 256 8.53 -8.86 -5.92
CA VAL A 256 9.53 -7.82 -5.62
C VAL A 256 8.84 -6.46 -5.38
N THR A 257 7.86 -6.07 -6.19
CA THR A 257 7.08 -4.84 -5.98
C THR A 257 6.41 -4.82 -4.60
N TYR A 258 5.72 -5.90 -4.21
CA TYR A 258 5.07 -5.98 -2.89
C TYR A 258 6.06 -6.04 -1.72
N LEU A 259 7.23 -6.66 -1.92
CA LEU A 259 8.31 -6.66 -0.93
C LEU A 259 8.82 -5.24 -0.67
N ILE A 260 9.03 -4.45 -1.73
CA ILE A 260 9.45 -3.05 -1.62
C ILE A 260 8.39 -2.22 -0.89
N TRP A 261 7.11 -2.39 -1.24
CA TRP A 261 6.02 -1.71 -0.53
C TRP A 261 5.98 -2.08 0.96
N SER A 262 6.16 -3.35 1.29
CA SER A 262 6.17 -3.84 2.67
C SER A 262 7.35 -3.28 3.46
N ALA A 263 8.55 -3.28 2.86
CA ALA A 263 9.75 -2.68 3.47
C ALA A 263 9.58 -1.18 3.69
N TRP A 264 8.98 -0.47 2.74
CA TRP A 264 8.68 0.95 2.86
C TRP A 264 7.66 1.22 3.98
N ALA A 265 6.57 0.45 4.04
CA ALA A 265 5.57 0.59 5.08
C ALA A 265 6.15 0.33 6.48
N LEU A 266 7.00 -0.69 6.63
CA LEU A 266 7.72 -0.96 7.87
C LEU A 266 8.66 0.19 8.25
N PHE A 267 9.41 0.73 7.29
CA PHE A 267 10.29 1.88 7.50
C PHE A 267 9.49 3.11 7.97
N VAL A 268 8.39 3.44 7.30
CA VAL A 268 7.51 4.55 7.69
C VAL A 268 6.91 4.33 9.09
N LEU A 269 6.53 3.09 9.42
CA LEU A 269 6.00 2.74 10.74
C LEU A 269 7.05 2.97 11.85
N VAL A 270 8.27 2.48 11.66
CA VAL A 270 9.38 2.67 12.61
C VAL A 270 9.72 4.15 12.74
N PHE A 271 9.83 4.86 11.62
CA PHE A 271 10.11 6.30 11.60
C PHE A 271 9.02 7.09 12.34
N TYR A 272 7.75 6.78 12.07
CA TYR A 272 6.62 7.39 12.75
C TYR A 272 6.66 7.13 14.25
N PHE A 273 6.93 5.89 14.68
CA PHE A 273 7.04 5.55 16.09
C PHE A 273 8.12 6.39 16.79
N ILE A 274 9.29 6.54 16.18
CA ILE A 274 10.36 7.41 16.70
C ILE A 274 9.89 8.87 16.81
N CYS A 275 9.19 9.38 15.79
CA CYS A 275 8.68 10.74 15.77
C CYS A 275 7.64 11.00 16.87
N VAL A 276 6.74 10.04 17.12
CA VAL A 276 5.75 10.10 18.20
C VAL A 276 6.43 10.05 19.55
N LEU A 277 7.42 9.17 19.76
CA LEU A 277 8.18 9.12 21.00
C LEU A 277 8.88 10.45 21.30
N ALA A 278 9.56 11.04 20.31
CA ALA A 278 10.21 12.33 20.45
C ALA A 278 9.20 13.45 20.77
N PHE A 279 8.02 13.41 20.14
CA PHE A 279 6.93 14.35 20.41
C PHE A 279 6.41 14.23 21.86
N VAL A 280 6.15 13.01 22.32
CA VAL A 280 5.68 12.73 23.69
C VAL A 280 6.73 13.12 24.73
N GLN A 281 7.99 12.76 24.52
CA GLN A 281 9.09 13.17 25.41
C GLN A 281 9.21 14.70 25.49
N SER A 282 9.04 15.40 24.37
CA SER A 282 9.08 16.86 24.34
C SER A 282 7.95 17.50 25.15
N ILE A 283 6.75 16.91 25.08
CA ILE A 283 5.60 17.30 25.90
C ILE A 283 5.89 17.05 27.38
N LEU A 284 6.33 15.85 27.74
CA LEU A 284 6.60 15.50 29.15
C LEU A 284 7.68 16.40 29.76
N HIS A 285 8.71 16.74 28.98
CA HIS A 285 9.76 17.64 29.46
C HIS A 285 9.21 19.05 29.75
N ARG A 286 8.33 19.58 28.90
CA ARG A 286 7.68 20.88 29.13
C ARG A 286 6.77 20.87 30.33
N LEU A 287 6.01 19.79 30.52
CA LEU A 287 5.15 19.64 31.70
C LEU A 287 5.95 19.63 33.00
N ARG A 288 7.13 18.99 33.01
CA ARG A 288 8.03 19.04 34.17
C ARG A 288 8.55 20.47 34.42
N GLN A 289 9.00 21.16 33.37
CA GLN A 289 9.47 22.54 33.49
C GLN A 289 8.37 23.52 33.95
N GLU A 290 7.14 23.34 33.52
CA GLU A 290 6.00 24.15 33.96
C GLU A 290 5.66 23.86 35.43
N ALA A 291 5.65 22.58 35.85
CA ALA A 291 5.43 22.21 37.25
C ALA A 291 6.52 22.76 38.19
N ASP A 292 7.80 22.69 37.78
CA ASP A 292 8.92 23.23 38.56
C ASP A 292 8.81 24.76 38.70
N ARG A 293 8.32 25.46 37.67
CA ARG A 293 8.07 26.91 37.71
C ARG A 293 6.92 27.27 38.64
N GLU A 294 5.82 26.53 38.61
CA GLU A 294 4.69 26.75 39.53
C GLU A 294 5.11 26.57 41.00
N VAL A 295 5.98 25.61 41.31
CA VAL A 295 6.53 25.42 42.66
C VAL A 295 7.40 26.62 43.07
N THR A 296 8.24 27.11 42.15
CA THR A 296 9.09 28.28 42.42
C THR A 296 8.25 29.55 42.62
N GLU A 297 7.27 29.80 41.74
CA GLU A 297 6.38 30.96 41.86
C GLU A 297 5.45 30.88 43.07
N HIS A 298 4.98 29.70 43.51
CA HIS A 298 4.22 29.58 44.77
C HIS A 298 5.09 29.81 46.01
N SER A 299 6.38 29.49 45.94
CA SER A 299 7.34 29.90 46.98
C SER A 299 7.48 31.43 47.05
N ASP A 300 7.41 32.11 45.90
CA ASP A 300 7.50 33.58 45.82
C ASP A 300 6.17 34.29 46.13
N VAL A 301 5.01 33.70 45.80
CA VAL A 301 3.66 34.26 45.99
C VAL A 301 3.13 34.09 47.42
N LEU A 302 3.79 33.30 48.28
CA LEU A 302 3.65 33.43 49.74
C LEU A 302 4.06 34.83 50.26
N HIS A 303 4.56 35.73 49.39
CA HIS A 303 4.74 37.17 49.64
C HIS A 303 3.77 38.11 48.91
N GLY A 304 2.69 37.58 48.33
CA GLY A 304 1.49 38.36 48.06
C GLY A 304 1.01 38.33 46.61
N ARG A 305 -0.33 38.30 46.53
CA ARG A 305 -1.23 38.59 45.40
C ARG A 305 -1.78 37.39 44.63
N HIS A 306 -3.11 37.30 44.65
CA HIS A 306 -3.94 36.37 43.90
C HIS A 306 -3.91 36.65 42.39
N GLY A 307 -3.50 35.65 41.60
CA GLY A 307 -3.62 35.62 40.14
C GLY A 307 -4.58 34.52 39.68
N THR A 308 -5.42 34.84 38.69
CA THR A 308 -6.51 34.01 38.17
C THR A 308 -6.01 32.84 37.30
N ASN A 309 -6.33 31.62 37.73
CA ASN A 309 -5.99 30.34 37.10
C ASN A 309 -6.80 30.06 35.82
N SER A 310 -6.16 30.09 34.65
CA SER A 310 -6.63 29.31 33.49
C SER A 310 -5.64 28.17 33.26
N SER A 311 -5.99 26.98 33.75
CA SER A 311 -5.03 25.87 33.88
C SER A 311 -4.59 25.33 32.50
N PRO A 312 -3.31 25.46 32.11
CA PRO A 312 -2.77 24.89 30.87
C PRO A 312 -2.93 23.34 30.80
N SER A 313 -3.24 22.70 31.93
CA SER A 313 -3.47 21.25 32.05
C SER A 313 -4.67 20.72 31.24
N ALA A 314 -5.67 21.54 30.91
CA ALA A 314 -6.87 21.09 30.19
C ALA A 314 -6.59 20.89 28.68
N LEU A 315 -5.91 21.85 28.06
CA LEU A 315 -5.53 21.79 26.64
C LEU A 315 -4.54 20.64 26.39
N TYR A 316 -3.60 20.41 27.32
CA TYR A 316 -2.61 19.34 27.24
C TYR A 316 -3.20 17.94 27.40
N ARG A 317 -4.18 17.75 28.29
CA ARG A 317 -4.88 16.47 28.43
C ARG A 317 -5.62 16.06 27.15
N VAL A 318 -6.15 17.02 26.40
CA VAL A 318 -6.79 16.77 25.11
C VAL A 318 -5.77 16.36 24.04
N VAL A 319 -4.61 17.01 23.99
CA VAL A 319 -3.53 16.67 23.04
C VAL A 319 -2.94 15.30 23.33
N LEU A 320 -2.62 15.00 24.59
CA LEU A 320 -2.07 13.70 24.99
C LEU A 320 -3.05 12.55 24.69
N ARG A 321 -4.35 12.76 24.98
CA ARG A 321 -5.40 11.78 24.68
C ARG A 321 -5.56 11.57 23.18
N ASN A 322 -5.53 12.63 22.37
CA ASN A 322 -5.64 12.50 20.92
C ASN A 322 -4.42 11.80 20.31
N VAL A 323 -3.21 12.05 20.80
CA VAL A 323 -1.97 11.43 20.30
C VAL A 323 -1.87 9.96 20.72
N VAL A 324 -2.18 9.64 21.97
CA VAL A 324 -2.15 8.26 22.49
C VAL A 324 -3.25 7.40 21.88
N VAL A 325 -4.39 7.98 21.48
CA VAL A 325 -5.53 7.24 20.89
C VAL A 325 -5.48 7.16 19.36
N LEU A 326 -4.98 8.17 18.64
CA LEU A 326 -4.84 8.08 17.17
C LEU A 326 -3.65 7.18 16.76
N SER A 327 -2.55 7.19 17.52
CA SER A 327 -1.33 6.48 17.14
C SER A 327 -1.53 4.94 17.00
N PRO A 328 -2.30 4.26 17.87
CA PRO A 328 -2.64 2.85 17.70
C PRO A 328 -3.61 2.57 16.55
N ALA A 329 -4.59 3.45 16.30
CA ALA A 329 -5.55 3.28 15.20
C ALA A 329 -4.86 3.35 13.83
N ILE A 330 -3.83 4.18 13.70
CA ILE A 330 -3.03 4.27 12.48
C ILE A 330 -1.98 3.19 12.41
N ALA A 331 -1.33 2.82 13.53
CA ALA A 331 -0.47 1.64 13.55
C ALA A 331 -1.27 0.39 13.16
N ALA A 332 -2.53 0.30 13.56
CA ALA A 332 -3.46 -0.72 13.13
C ALA A 332 -3.76 -0.62 11.62
N ILE A 333 -4.11 0.55 11.07
CA ILE A 333 -4.33 0.71 9.62
C ILE A 333 -3.07 0.35 8.81
N ALA A 334 -1.88 0.75 9.26
CA ALA A 334 -0.61 0.43 8.62
C ALA A 334 -0.26 -1.07 8.73
N ALA A 335 -0.45 -1.69 9.90
CA ALA A 335 -0.27 -3.13 10.08
C ALA A 335 -1.28 -3.94 9.25
N THR A 336 -2.51 -3.44 9.12
CA THR A 336 -3.59 -4.05 8.34
C THR A 336 -3.33 -3.93 6.84
N ALA A 337 -2.80 -2.79 6.39
CA ALA A 337 -2.30 -2.60 5.02
C ALA A 337 -1.13 -3.53 4.69
N CYS A 338 -0.15 -3.68 5.60
CA CYS A 338 0.96 -4.61 5.44
C CYS A 338 0.48 -6.07 5.40
N ALA A 339 -0.42 -6.47 6.31
CA ALA A 339 -0.96 -7.81 6.36
C ALA A 339 -1.85 -8.13 5.14
N GLY A 340 -2.59 -7.15 4.62
CA GLY A 340 -3.37 -7.27 3.39
C GLY A 340 -2.49 -7.40 2.14
N ALA A 341 -1.43 -6.60 2.03
CA ALA A 341 -0.47 -6.69 0.93
C ALA A 341 0.27 -8.04 0.92
N PHE A 342 0.71 -8.52 2.10
CA PHE A 342 1.32 -9.85 2.23
C PHE A 342 0.31 -10.97 1.98
N GLY A 343 -0.91 -10.85 2.50
CA GLY A 343 -1.97 -11.83 2.32
C GLY A 343 -2.40 -11.99 0.86
N VAL A 344 -2.57 -10.89 0.13
CA VAL A 344 -2.94 -10.92 -1.30
C VAL A 344 -1.79 -11.44 -2.14
N ALA A 345 -0.55 -10.95 -1.95
CA ALA A 345 0.62 -11.43 -2.69
C ALA A 345 0.91 -12.92 -2.42
N TYR A 346 0.78 -13.37 -1.18
CA TYR A 346 0.96 -14.78 -0.82
C TYR A 346 -0.17 -15.65 -1.34
N CYS A 347 -1.43 -15.19 -1.30
CA CYS A 347 -2.58 -15.95 -1.81
C CYS A 347 -2.56 -16.11 -3.34
N GLU A 348 -2.21 -15.06 -4.10
CA GLU A 348 -2.13 -15.14 -5.56
C GLU A 348 -1.01 -16.07 -6.03
N VAL A 349 0.18 -15.98 -5.42
CA VAL A 349 1.31 -16.85 -5.76
C VAL A 349 1.05 -18.30 -5.33
N SER A 350 0.40 -18.50 -4.18
CA SER A 350 0.10 -19.82 -3.61
C SER A 350 -1.00 -20.58 -4.36
N GLU A 351 -2.05 -19.91 -4.86
CA GLU A 351 -3.11 -20.56 -5.66
C GLU A 351 -2.65 -20.97 -7.06
N VAL A 352 -1.70 -20.25 -7.66
CA VAL A 352 -1.16 -20.58 -8.98
C VAL A 352 -0.14 -21.74 -8.93
N LEU A 353 0.49 -22.00 -7.78
CA LEU A 353 1.64 -22.91 -7.66
C LEU A 353 1.37 -24.28 -7.01
N THR A 354 0.18 -24.59 -6.49
CA THR A 354 -0.01 -25.86 -5.73
C THR A 354 -1.37 -26.52 -5.92
N ASP A 355 -1.35 -27.85 -5.81
CA ASP A 355 -2.45 -28.81 -6.05
C ASP A 355 -3.81 -28.43 -5.41
N PRO A 356 -4.94 -28.74 -6.08
CA PRO A 356 -6.29 -28.44 -5.61
C PRO A 356 -6.70 -29.18 -4.31
N LEU A 357 -5.95 -30.20 -3.87
CA LEU A 357 -6.26 -31.00 -2.68
C LEU A 357 -5.92 -30.33 -1.33
N GLU A 358 -5.05 -29.32 -1.28
CA GLU A 358 -4.70 -28.60 -0.04
C GLU A 358 -5.64 -27.41 0.30
N GLY A 359 -6.69 -27.19 -0.49
CA GLY A 359 -7.53 -25.99 -0.43
C GLY A 359 -8.22 -25.74 0.93
N ALA A 360 -8.55 -26.77 1.71
CA ALA A 360 -9.35 -26.63 2.92
C ALA A 360 -8.62 -26.00 4.12
N VAL A 361 -7.33 -26.34 4.31
CA VAL A 361 -6.51 -25.78 5.40
C VAL A 361 -6.15 -24.33 5.08
N ARG A 362 -5.91 -24.02 3.80
CA ARG A 362 -5.62 -22.65 3.33
C ARG A 362 -6.84 -21.74 3.36
N LEU A 363 -8.05 -22.24 3.08
CA LEU A 363 -9.28 -21.46 3.23
C LEU A 363 -9.49 -20.98 4.68
N ARG A 364 -9.10 -21.79 5.67
CA ARG A 364 -9.16 -21.40 7.09
C ARG A 364 -8.14 -20.32 7.42
N ALA A 365 -6.90 -20.43 6.94
CA ALA A 365 -5.90 -19.38 7.12
C ALA A 365 -6.31 -18.06 6.44
N LYS A 366 -6.84 -18.12 5.21
CA LYS A 366 -7.41 -16.96 4.49
C LYS A 366 -8.54 -16.31 5.28
N ARG A 367 -9.49 -17.10 5.80
CA ARG A 367 -10.59 -16.58 6.63
C ARG A 367 -10.07 -15.94 7.92
N VAL A 368 -9.09 -16.53 8.61
CA VAL A 368 -8.54 -15.96 9.85
C VAL A 368 -7.86 -14.62 9.57
N VAL A 369 -7.03 -14.51 8.54
CA VAL A 369 -6.36 -13.24 8.18
C VAL A 369 -7.38 -12.18 7.79
N VAL A 370 -8.38 -12.51 6.97
CA VAL A 370 -9.46 -11.60 6.56
C VAL A 370 -10.37 -11.21 7.73
N THR A 371 -10.64 -12.12 8.66
CA THR A 371 -11.48 -11.85 9.84
C THR A 371 -10.73 -10.95 10.81
N CYS A 372 -9.44 -11.21 11.05
CA CYS A 372 -8.59 -10.30 11.81
C CYS A 372 -8.51 -8.91 11.15
N PHE A 373 -8.41 -8.86 9.82
CA PHE A 373 -8.44 -7.60 9.05
C PHE A 373 -9.75 -6.83 9.27
N ALA A 374 -10.90 -7.49 9.14
CA ALA A 374 -12.21 -6.88 9.35
C ALA A 374 -12.43 -6.41 10.80
N VAL A 375 -12.01 -7.19 11.79
CA VAL A 375 -12.13 -6.86 13.21
C VAL A 375 -11.26 -5.66 13.57
N VAL A 376 -10.00 -5.62 13.12
CA VAL A 376 -9.11 -4.48 13.37
C VAL A 376 -9.63 -3.22 12.71
N PHE A 377 -10.16 -3.31 11.48
CA PHE A 377 -10.76 -2.17 10.78
C PHE A 377 -12.03 -1.66 11.46
N MET A 378 -12.91 -2.56 11.90
CA MET A 378 -14.12 -2.19 12.64
C MET A 378 -13.79 -1.55 14.00
N LEU A 379 -12.79 -2.06 14.72
CA LEU A 379 -12.33 -1.47 15.97
C LEU A 379 -11.72 -0.07 15.76
N ALA A 380 -10.92 0.11 14.71
CA ALA A 380 -10.38 1.42 14.36
C ALA A 380 -11.48 2.41 13.99
N GLY A 381 -12.47 2.00 13.18
CA GLY A 381 -13.63 2.80 12.84
C GLY A 381 -14.48 3.18 14.06
N PHE A 382 -14.73 2.23 14.96
CA PHE A 382 -15.48 2.45 16.19
C PHE A 382 -14.79 3.46 17.12
N LEU A 383 -13.46 3.37 17.26
CA LEU A 383 -12.68 4.32 18.05
C LEU A 383 -12.74 5.74 17.45
N ILE A 384 -12.66 5.87 16.13
CA ILE A 384 -12.77 7.16 15.44
C ILE A 384 -14.16 7.79 15.65
N VAL A 385 -15.23 7.00 15.50
CA VAL A 385 -16.61 7.47 15.68
C VAL A 385 -16.90 7.84 17.14
N ALA A 386 -16.45 7.03 18.10
CA ALA A 386 -16.57 7.32 19.52
C ALA A 386 -15.84 8.63 19.89
N GLN A 387 -14.69 8.89 19.28
CA GLN A 387 -13.93 10.11 19.49
C GLN A 387 -14.62 11.33 18.87
N ALA A 388 -15.13 11.22 17.63
CA ALA A 388 -15.89 12.28 16.96
C ALA A 388 -17.13 12.71 17.77
N ARG A 389 -17.87 11.72 18.31
CA ARG A 389 -19.02 11.94 19.20
C ARG A 389 -18.61 12.66 20.50
N SER A 390 -17.48 12.28 21.09
CA SER A 390 -16.98 12.93 22.32
C SER A 390 -16.56 14.38 22.12
N THR A 391 -16.09 14.76 20.93
CA THR A 391 -15.79 16.15 20.56
C THR A 391 -17.05 16.98 20.29
N LEU A 392 -18.08 16.41 19.67
CA LEU A 392 -19.36 17.08 19.41
C LEU A 392 -20.13 17.39 20.70
N LEU A 393 -20.22 16.42 21.62
CA LEU A 393 -20.91 16.61 22.90
C LEU A 393 -20.25 17.65 23.82
N ARG A 394 -18.99 18.02 23.55
CA ARG A 394 -18.25 19.05 24.30
C ARG A 394 -18.25 20.42 23.64
N SER A 395 -18.67 20.53 22.39
CA SER A 395 -18.90 21.85 21.77
C SER A 395 -20.30 22.39 22.08
N GLU A 396 -21.20 21.53 22.57
CA GLU A 396 -22.55 21.89 23.01
C GLU A 396 -22.63 22.23 24.51
N GLN A 397 -21.52 22.06 25.25
CA GLN A 397 -21.33 22.51 26.63
C GLN A 397 -20.37 23.69 26.63
#